data_AF-A0AAU8TJL4-F1
#
_entry.id   AF-A0AAU8TJL4-F1
#
_cell.length_a   1.000
_cell.length_b   1.000
_cell.length_c   1.000
_cell.angle_alpha   90.00
_cell.angle_beta   90.00
_cell.angle_gamma   90.00
#
_symmetry.space_group_name_H-M   'P 1'
#
loop_
_entity.id
_entity.type
_entity.pdbx_description
1 polymer ?
#
loop_
_entity_poly.entity_id
_entity_poly.type
_entity_poly.pdbx_seq_one_letter_code
_entity_poly.pdbx_strand_id
1 'polypeptide(L)'
;MSGCWWAECPDGVESAGYTEPELPKLFDSFKARIDELKIDHGDAVILCRSADRAAVVAGKVAPPGQGTVAMFSEAALLRDQQGCYLESFKFVCRAVVGLLDDPPNALSSELQGAPHEGWMLRLRRLLWGFVRDEKAGLPSSTLVAKTEWHSALVKNLRTLLAAIEKLFGLKAVSTLGNKLAKTKLLELPLGGEVATDKKGPGLRVETVHQVKGESIGAVLYVAKKPHVQALLAGTIDEEGRIGYVAVTRARNLFWLAVPHSCLKELRGDLVGAGFEELPAF
;
A
#
# COMPACT_ATOMS: atom_id res chain seq x y z
N MET A 1 -38.96 -11.03 -13.11
CA MET A 1 -38.82 -10.20 -11.91
C MET A 1 -37.35 -10.17 -11.54
N SER A 2 -36.63 -9.20 -12.13
CA SER A 2 -35.22 -8.93 -11.91
C SER A 2 -35.08 -8.03 -10.69
N GLY A 3 -34.92 -8.65 -9.52
CA GLY A 3 -34.65 -7.94 -8.26
C GLY A 3 -33.15 -7.87 -8.06
N CYS A 4 -32.63 -6.65 -7.87
CA CYS A 4 -31.29 -6.41 -7.34
C CYS A 4 -31.10 -7.27 -6.07
N TRP A 5 -30.04 -8.08 -6.01
CA TRP A 5 -29.77 -8.96 -4.85
C TRP A 5 -29.28 -8.21 -3.60
N TRP A 6 -29.07 -6.90 -3.70
CA TRP A 6 -28.56 -6.04 -2.63
C TRP A 6 -29.72 -5.49 -1.81
N ALA A 7 -29.87 -5.94 -0.56
CA ALA A 7 -30.92 -5.48 0.34
C ALA A 7 -30.81 -3.97 0.73
N GLU A 8 -29.62 -3.40 0.58
CA GLU A 8 -29.31 -1.96 0.71
C GLU A 8 -28.40 -1.58 -0.46
N CYS A 9 -29.01 -1.06 -1.53
CA CYS A 9 -28.32 -0.69 -2.75
C CYS A 9 -28.15 0.84 -2.78
N PRO A 10 -26.99 1.37 -3.16
CA PRO A 10 -26.85 2.82 -3.39
C PRO A 10 -27.79 3.25 -4.52
N ASP A 11 -28.17 4.52 -4.51
CA ASP A 11 -29.11 5.09 -5.50
C ASP A 11 -28.64 4.90 -6.95
N GLY A 12 -27.32 4.87 -7.18
CA GLY A 12 -26.69 4.55 -8.46
C GLY A 12 -25.65 3.43 -8.34
N VAL A 13 -25.75 2.44 -9.25
CA VAL A 13 -24.79 1.34 -9.39
C VAL A 13 -24.31 1.29 -10.85
N GLU A 14 -23.08 1.72 -11.08
CA GLU A 14 -22.49 1.91 -12.40
C GLU A 14 -21.27 0.99 -12.59
N SER A 15 -20.97 0.61 -13.83
CA SER A 15 -19.75 -0.14 -14.17
C SER A 15 -19.08 0.42 -15.41
N ALA A 16 -17.73 0.46 -15.42
CA ALA A 16 -16.96 0.87 -16.58
C ALA A 16 -15.73 -0.03 -16.79
N GLY A 17 -15.38 -0.24 -18.05
CA GLY A 17 -14.12 -0.87 -18.43
C GLY A 17 -12.93 0.05 -18.18
N TYR A 18 -11.78 -0.50 -17.77
CA TYR A 18 -10.52 0.25 -17.67
C TYR A 18 -9.32 -0.55 -18.16
N THR A 19 -8.29 0.16 -18.64
CA THR A 19 -6.92 -0.37 -18.78
C THR A 19 -5.97 0.32 -17.80
N GLU A 20 -4.84 -0.32 -17.46
CA GLU A 20 -3.88 0.28 -16.50
C GLU A 20 -3.40 1.69 -16.91
N PRO A 21 -3.08 1.97 -18.19
CA PRO A 21 -2.72 3.32 -18.63
C PRO A 21 -3.86 4.35 -18.52
N GLU A 22 -5.12 3.90 -18.48
CA GLU A 22 -6.31 4.75 -18.52
C GLU A 22 -6.93 5.00 -17.14
N LEU A 23 -6.33 4.44 -16.08
CA LEU A 23 -6.71 4.74 -14.69
C LEU A 23 -6.82 6.23 -14.36
N PRO A 24 -5.89 7.12 -14.79
CA PRO A 24 -6.04 8.55 -14.55
C PRO A 24 -7.33 9.13 -15.14
N LYS A 25 -7.69 8.73 -16.38
CA LYS A 25 -8.93 9.18 -17.04
C LYS A 25 -10.17 8.66 -16.31
N LEU A 26 -10.13 7.42 -15.85
CA LEU A 26 -11.20 6.84 -15.02
C LEU A 26 -11.38 7.66 -13.72
N PHE A 27 -10.30 8.06 -13.05
CA PHE A 27 -10.37 8.86 -11.83
C PHE A 27 -10.94 10.25 -12.08
N ASP A 28 -10.54 10.90 -13.17
CA ASP A 28 -11.08 12.21 -13.54
C ASP A 28 -12.57 12.12 -13.92
N SER A 29 -12.99 11.04 -14.57
CA SER A 29 -14.40 10.80 -14.90
C SER A 29 -15.22 10.51 -13.64
N PHE A 30 -14.66 9.78 -12.68
CA PHE A 30 -15.30 9.56 -11.39
C PHE A 30 -15.47 10.87 -10.60
N LYS A 31 -14.46 11.75 -10.60
CA LYS A 31 -14.60 13.10 -9.99
C LYS A 31 -15.68 13.93 -10.68
N ALA A 32 -15.70 13.95 -12.01
CA ALA A 32 -16.74 14.67 -12.74
C ALA A 32 -18.13 14.17 -12.35
N ARG A 33 -18.29 12.85 -12.16
CA ARG A 33 -19.55 12.27 -11.69
C ARG A 33 -19.90 12.64 -10.25
N ILE A 34 -18.91 12.67 -9.36
CA ILE A 34 -19.07 13.17 -7.98
C ILE A 34 -19.53 14.64 -7.98
N ASP A 35 -18.95 15.47 -8.84
CA ASP A 35 -19.28 16.89 -8.98
C ASP A 35 -20.71 17.08 -9.50
N GLU A 36 -21.12 16.31 -10.52
CA GLU A 36 -22.50 16.29 -11.04
C GLU A 36 -23.52 15.95 -9.95
N LEU A 37 -23.19 14.96 -9.10
CA LEU A 37 -24.03 14.53 -7.99
C LEU A 37 -23.90 15.43 -6.75
N LYS A 38 -23.06 16.46 -6.79
CA LYS A 38 -22.77 17.40 -5.69
C LYS A 38 -22.34 16.69 -4.40
N ILE A 39 -21.60 15.59 -4.54
CA ILE A 39 -21.02 14.84 -3.42
C ILE A 39 -19.69 15.50 -3.05
N ASP A 40 -19.41 15.66 -1.76
CA ASP A 40 -18.13 16.21 -1.30
C ASP A 40 -16.98 15.23 -1.62
N HIS A 41 -15.84 15.76 -2.08
CA HIS A 41 -14.68 14.91 -2.45
C HIS A 41 -14.08 14.18 -1.24
N GLY A 42 -14.24 14.71 -0.02
CA GLY A 42 -13.90 14.03 1.23
C GLY A 42 -14.88 12.91 1.62
N ASP A 43 -16.10 12.93 1.07
CA ASP A 43 -17.13 11.88 1.19
C ASP A 43 -17.11 10.92 -0.01
N ALA A 44 -15.98 10.83 -0.70
CA ALA A 44 -15.72 9.88 -1.77
C ALA A 44 -14.47 9.03 -1.49
N VAL A 45 -14.40 7.82 -2.05
CA VAL A 45 -13.24 6.94 -1.91
C VAL A 45 -13.00 6.09 -3.15
N ILE A 46 -11.73 5.80 -3.43
CA ILE A 46 -11.33 4.75 -4.37
C ILE A 46 -10.90 3.52 -3.56
N LEU A 47 -11.65 2.43 -3.71
CA LEU A 47 -11.38 1.17 -3.02
C LEU A 47 -10.63 0.20 -3.90
N CYS A 48 -9.70 -0.52 -3.27
CA CYS A 48 -9.04 -1.68 -3.82
C CYS A 48 -9.16 -2.87 -2.87
N ARG A 49 -9.07 -4.09 -3.40
CA ARG A 49 -9.06 -5.30 -2.55
C ARG A 49 -7.79 -5.39 -1.70
N SER A 50 -6.62 -5.19 -2.31
CA SER A 50 -5.32 -5.36 -1.64
C SER A 50 -4.61 -4.03 -1.39
N ALA A 51 -3.81 -3.98 -0.32
CA ALA A 51 -2.97 -2.84 0.01
C ALA A 51 -1.98 -2.49 -1.11
N ASP A 52 -1.39 -3.52 -1.75
CA ASP A 52 -0.49 -3.31 -2.89
C ASP A 52 -1.18 -2.60 -4.05
N ARG A 53 -2.44 -2.97 -4.35
CA ARG A 53 -3.21 -2.33 -5.41
C ARG A 53 -3.62 -0.91 -5.01
N ALA A 54 -4.05 -0.71 -3.77
CA ALA A 54 -4.36 0.62 -3.23
C ALA A 54 -3.14 1.54 -3.32
N ALA A 55 -1.93 1.05 -3.02
CA ALA A 55 -0.69 1.80 -3.16
C ALA A 55 -0.43 2.22 -4.61
N VAL A 56 -0.54 1.29 -5.56
CA VAL A 56 -0.38 1.58 -7.00
C VAL A 56 -1.41 2.61 -7.48
N VAL A 57 -2.69 2.43 -7.12
CA VAL A 57 -3.79 3.32 -7.49
C VAL A 57 -3.64 4.71 -6.86
N ALA A 58 -3.11 4.79 -5.64
CA ALA A 58 -2.76 6.04 -4.99
C ALA A 58 -1.57 6.77 -5.64
N GLY A 59 -0.96 6.18 -6.67
CA GLY A 59 0.26 6.72 -7.29
C GLY A 59 1.49 6.57 -6.41
N LYS A 60 1.46 5.69 -5.39
CA LYS A 60 2.65 5.38 -4.59
C LYS A 60 3.63 4.63 -5.47
N VAL A 61 4.74 5.30 -5.77
CA VAL A 61 5.86 4.68 -6.48
C VAL A 61 6.53 3.69 -5.53
N ALA A 62 6.81 2.48 -6.00
CA ALA A 62 7.55 1.50 -5.22
C ALA A 62 8.88 2.10 -4.74
N PRO A 63 9.29 1.85 -3.49
CA PRO A 63 10.51 2.43 -2.92
C PRO A 63 11.73 2.05 -3.79
N PRO A 64 12.66 2.98 -4.03
CA PRO A 64 13.87 2.70 -4.80
C PRO A 64 14.70 1.57 -4.17
N GLY A 65 15.32 0.73 -5.00
CA GLY A 65 16.18 -0.36 -4.56
C GLY A 65 15.58 -1.76 -4.73
N GLN A 66 16.23 -2.76 -4.13
CA GLN A 66 15.79 -4.16 -4.18
C GLN A 66 16.05 -4.88 -2.85
N GLY A 67 15.16 -5.81 -2.47
CA GLY A 67 15.33 -6.66 -1.30
C GLY A 67 15.44 -5.85 0.00
N THR A 68 16.47 -6.13 0.81
CA THR A 68 16.71 -5.42 2.07
C THR A 68 16.89 -3.91 1.89
N VAL A 69 17.54 -3.48 0.80
CA VAL A 69 17.72 -2.05 0.51
C VAL A 69 16.38 -1.37 0.27
N ALA A 70 15.47 -2.00 -0.47
CA ALA A 70 14.12 -1.45 -0.68
C ALA A 70 13.33 -1.32 0.63
N MET A 71 13.51 -2.24 1.59
CA MET A 71 12.88 -2.12 2.91
C MET A 71 13.41 -0.91 3.70
N PHE A 72 14.72 -0.65 3.66
CA PHE A 72 15.27 0.56 4.28
C PHE A 72 14.85 1.84 3.55
N SER A 73 14.73 1.77 2.23
CA SER A 73 14.23 2.91 1.45
C SER A 73 12.81 3.27 1.85
N GLU A 74 11.92 2.27 1.90
CA GLU A 74 10.53 2.43 2.38
C GLU A 74 10.50 3.00 3.80
N ALA A 75 11.35 2.47 4.69
CA ALA A 75 11.43 2.97 6.05
C ALA A 75 11.81 4.45 6.12
N ALA A 76 12.76 4.89 5.28
CA ALA A 76 13.18 6.29 5.24
C ALA A 76 12.06 7.20 4.71
N LEU A 77 11.38 6.77 3.64
CA LEU A 77 10.24 7.50 3.06
C LEU A 77 9.06 7.62 4.04
N LEU A 78 8.72 6.53 4.72
CA LEU A 78 7.67 6.52 5.76
C LEU A 78 8.00 7.49 6.89
N ARG A 79 9.27 7.56 7.30
CA ARG A 79 9.72 8.48 8.35
C ARG A 79 9.66 9.94 7.89
N ASP A 80 10.26 10.23 6.73
CA ASP A 80 10.58 11.60 6.33
C ASP A 80 9.43 12.28 5.59
N GLN A 81 8.68 11.55 4.77
CA GLN A 81 7.59 12.12 3.97
C GLN A 81 6.22 11.96 4.65
N GLN A 82 6.01 10.85 5.37
CA GLN A 82 4.70 10.51 5.94
C GLN A 82 4.64 10.70 7.46
N GLY A 83 5.77 10.90 8.14
CA GLY A 83 5.83 10.96 9.61
C GLY A 83 5.41 9.65 10.29
N CYS A 84 5.32 8.54 9.56
CA CYS A 84 4.87 7.24 10.03
C CYS A 84 6.01 6.45 10.69
N TYR A 85 6.51 6.94 11.83
CA TYR A 85 7.64 6.34 12.56
C TYR A 85 7.42 4.87 12.95
N LEU A 86 6.18 4.47 13.30
CA LEU A 86 5.89 3.10 13.68
C LEU A 86 6.04 2.13 12.50
N GLU A 87 5.52 2.50 11.33
CA GLU A 87 5.66 1.67 10.12
C GLU A 87 7.10 1.64 9.64
N SER A 88 7.79 2.78 9.66
CA SER A 88 9.25 2.86 9.42
C SER A 88 10.01 1.87 10.31
N PHE A 89 9.71 1.85 11.60
CA PHE A 89 10.31 0.93 12.55
C PHE A 89 10.02 -0.54 12.25
N LYS A 90 8.80 -0.89 11.84
CA LYS A 90 8.45 -2.27 11.43
C LYS A 90 9.26 -2.73 10.22
N PHE A 91 9.49 -1.84 9.25
CA PHE A 91 10.36 -2.15 8.10
C PHE A 91 11.83 -2.33 8.54
N VAL A 92 12.36 -1.46 9.41
CA VAL A 92 13.72 -1.61 9.95
C VAL A 92 13.88 -2.92 10.72
N CYS A 93 12.92 -3.32 11.54
CA CYS A 93 12.96 -4.61 12.24
C CYS A 93 13.09 -5.79 11.28
N ARG A 94 12.21 -5.85 10.27
CA ARG A 94 12.24 -6.91 9.25
C ARG A 94 13.56 -6.93 8.49
N ALA A 95 14.04 -5.75 8.07
CA ALA A 95 15.27 -5.62 7.31
C ALA A 95 16.50 -6.04 8.14
N VAL A 96 16.64 -5.56 9.38
CA VAL A 96 17.76 -5.90 10.26
C VAL A 96 17.76 -7.37 10.63
N VAL A 97 16.61 -7.96 10.99
CA VAL A 97 16.53 -9.41 11.26
C VAL A 97 16.92 -10.22 10.02
N GLY A 98 16.54 -9.77 8.82
CA GLY A 98 16.98 -10.39 7.56
C GLY A 98 18.49 -10.26 7.26
N LEU A 99 19.22 -9.43 8.01
CA LEU A 99 20.68 -9.31 7.95
C LEU A 99 21.41 -10.11 9.04
N LEU A 100 20.68 -10.77 9.94
CA LEU A 100 21.27 -11.63 10.98
C LEU A 100 21.43 -13.06 10.47
N ASP A 101 22.48 -13.72 10.93
CA ASP A 101 22.74 -15.14 10.73
C ASP A 101 21.96 -15.95 11.76
N ASP A 102 21.10 -16.85 11.28
CA ASP A 102 20.22 -17.72 12.09
C ASP A 102 19.49 -17.01 13.26
N PRO A 103 18.72 -15.93 13.02
CA PRO A 103 17.99 -15.26 14.08
C PRO A 103 16.84 -16.14 14.61
N PRO A 104 16.42 -16.00 15.88
CA PRO A 104 15.24 -16.67 16.40
C PRO A 104 14.01 -16.43 15.50
N ASN A 105 13.28 -17.50 15.17
CA ASN A 105 12.19 -17.46 14.19
C ASN A 105 11.14 -16.36 14.46
N ALA A 106 10.81 -16.12 15.73
CA ALA A 106 9.80 -15.12 16.14
C ALA A 106 10.38 -13.71 16.34
N LEU A 107 11.71 -13.52 16.21
CA LEU A 107 12.38 -12.27 16.58
C LEU A 107 11.79 -11.06 15.88
N SER A 108 11.53 -11.16 14.58
CA SER A 108 10.98 -10.05 13.80
C SER A 108 9.57 -9.66 14.25
N SER A 109 8.68 -10.63 14.47
CA SER A 109 7.30 -10.38 14.91
C SER A 109 7.25 -9.83 16.33
N GLU A 110 8.07 -10.36 17.24
CA GLU A 110 8.13 -9.90 18.62
C GLU A 110 8.75 -8.51 18.74
N LEU A 111 9.81 -8.22 17.96
CA LEU A 111 10.40 -6.88 17.90
C LEU A 111 9.43 -5.85 17.36
N GLN A 112 8.47 -6.21 16.51
CA GLN A 112 7.43 -5.31 15.99
C GLN A 112 6.28 -5.11 16.99
N GLY A 113 5.95 -6.14 17.77
CA GLY A 113 4.94 -6.11 18.83
C GLY A 113 5.42 -5.54 20.16
N ALA A 114 5.07 -6.20 21.25
CA ALA A 114 5.47 -5.84 22.62
C ALA A 114 6.25 -7.01 23.24
N PRO A 115 7.59 -7.03 23.09
CA PRO A 115 8.39 -8.13 23.59
C PRO A 115 8.44 -8.12 25.13
N HIS A 116 8.37 -9.29 25.75
CA HIS A 116 8.44 -9.43 27.21
C HIS A 116 9.87 -9.62 27.73
N GLU A 117 10.78 -10.12 26.87
CA GLU A 117 12.14 -10.40 27.27
C GLU A 117 13.00 -9.13 27.35
N GLY A 118 13.73 -8.98 28.46
CA GLY A 118 14.49 -7.76 28.74
C GLY A 118 15.56 -7.42 27.69
N TRP A 119 16.19 -8.43 27.08
CA TRP A 119 17.18 -8.20 26.02
C TRP A 119 16.51 -7.74 24.71
N MET A 120 15.33 -8.25 24.40
CA MET A 120 14.55 -7.82 23.23
C MET A 120 14.04 -6.39 23.39
N LEU A 121 13.64 -5.98 24.60
CA LEU A 121 13.29 -4.59 24.89
C LEU A 121 14.47 -3.64 24.64
N ARG A 122 15.70 -4.07 25.00
CA ARG A 122 16.93 -3.30 24.72
C ARG A 122 17.25 -3.26 23.24
N LEU A 123 17.12 -4.38 22.52
CA LEU A 123 17.30 -4.43 21.06
C LEU A 123 16.28 -3.54 20.35
N ARG A 124 15.00 -3.62 20.74
CA ARG A 124 13.93 -2.75 20.22
C ARG A 124 14.27 -1.27 20.41
N ARG A 125 14.79 -0.88 21.58
CA ARG A 125 15.24 0.49 21.87
C ARG A 125 16.40 0.92 20.98
N LEU A 126 17.39 0.04 20.75
CA LEU A 126 18.50 0.29 19.85
C LEU A 126 18.02 0.53 18.41
N LEU A 127 17.14 -0.33 17.90
CA LEU A 127 16.55 -0.18 16.57
C LEU A 127 15.68 1.07 16.46
N TRP A 128 14.96 1.43 17.52
CA TRP A 128 14.19 2.67 17.56
C TRP A 128 15.08 3.91 17.49
N GLY A 129 16.23 3.88 18.19
CA GLY A 129 17.26 4.91 18.07
C GLY A 129 17.80 5.02 16.64
N PHE A 130 18.06 3.88 16.00
CA PHE A 130 18.50 3.83 14.59
C PHE A 130 17.49 4.48 13.64
N VAL A 131 16.19 4.23 13.79
CA VAL A 131 15.16 4.86 12.94
C VAL A 131 15.17 6.39 13.06
N ARG A 132 15.35 6.92 14.27
CA ARG A 132 15.20 8.35 14.55
C ARG A 132 16.43 9.19 14.26
N ASP A 133 17.60 8.58 14.08
CA ASP A 133 18.86 9.29 13.85
C ASP A 133 19.23 9.26 12.35
N GLU A 134 19.15 10.41 11.70
CA GLU A 134 19.48 10.55 10.27
C GLU A 134 20.98 10.45 9.96
N LYS A 135 21.85 10.67 10.96
CA LYS A 135 23.31 10.71 10.78
C LYS A 135 23.94 9.37 11.11
N ALA A 136 23.61 8.81 12.28
CA ALA A 136 24.17 7.56 12.77
C ALA A 136 23.24 6.35 12.57
N GLY A 137 22.01 6.58 12.13
CA GLY A 137 20.99 5.56 11.94
C GLY A 137 20.52 5.45 10.49
N LEU A 138 19.21 5.48 10.27
CA LEU A 138 18.58 5.44 8.96
C LEU A 138 18.78 6.78 8.24
N PRO A 139 19.50 6.86 7.10
CA PRO A 139 19.80 8.16 6.47
C PRO A 139 18.56 8.86 5.91
N SER A 140 18.60 10.19 5.83
CA SER A 140 17.51 11.03 5.31
C SER A 140 17.15 10.71 3.86
N SER A 141 15.86 10.59 3.54
CA SER A 141 15.36 10.35 2.18
C SER A 141 15.62 11.52 1.23
N THR A 142 16.11 12.65 1.74
CA THR A 142 16.52 13.82 0.95
C THR A 142 17.88 13.62 0.26
N LEU A 143 18.69 12.67 0.72
CA LEU A 143 20.00 12.37 0.15
C LEU A 143 19.88 11.65 -1.19
N VAL A 144 20.88 11.82 -2.05
CA VAL A 144 20.95 11.13 -3.34
C VAL A 144 21.06 9.61 -3.10
N ALA A 145 20.10 8.86 -3.63
CA ALA A 145 19.86 7.47 -3.25
C ALA A 145 21.08 6.57 -3.47
N LYS A 146 21.72 6.67 -4.64
CA LYS A 146 22.78 5.74 -5.05
C LYS A 146 24.18 6.08 -4.54
N THR A 147 24.50 7.35 -4.32
CA THR A 147 25.86 7.82 -3.96
C THR A 147 25.97 8.22 -2.49
N GLU A 148 24.99 8.94 -1.96
CA GLU A 148 25.03 9.49 -0.61
C GLU A 148 24.26 8.60 0.37
N TRP A 149 22.98 8.35 0.09
CA TRP A 149 22.10 7.61 0.98
C TRP A 149 22.57 6.16 1.18
N HIS A 150 22.88 5.46 0.09
CA HIS A 150 23.35 4.08 0.14
C HIS A 150 24.67 3.93 0.89
N SER A 151 25.64 4.81 0.66
CA SER A 151 26.94 4.76 1.32
C SER A 151 26.82 5.04 2.83
N ALA A 152 25.98 6.01 3.21
CA ALA A 152 25.64 6.28 4.61
C ALA A 152 24.93 5.09 5.27
N LEU A 153 23.94 4.50 4.59
CA LEU A 153 23.19 3.35 5.11
C LEU A 153 24.11 2.16 5.37
N VAL A 154 24.97 1.79 4.42
CA VAL A 154 25.88 0.65 4.57
C VAL A 154 26.84 0.87 5.74
N LYS A 155 27.37 2.09 5.89
CA LYS A 155 28.23 2.46 7.02
C LYS A 155 27.49 2.31 8.35
N ASN A 156 26.31 2.90 8.46
CA ASN A 156 25.52 2.91 9.69
C ASN A 156 25.03 1.51 10.07
N LEU A 157 24.65 0.68 9.08
CA LEU A 157 24.26 -0.71 9.31
C LEU A 157 25.41 -1.57 9.82
N ARG A 158 26.64 -1.38 9.32
CA ARG A 158 27.80 -2.10 9.85
C ARG A 158 28.05 -1.76 11.33
N THR A 159 27.92 -0.49 11.69
CA THR A 159 28.01 -0.06 13.10
C THR A 159 26.89 -0.65 13.95
N LEU A 160 25.65 -0.63 13.45
CA LEU A 160 24.50 -1.22 14.14
C LEU A 160 24.68 -2.73 14.36
N LEU A 161 25.06 -3.48 13.32
CA LEU A 161 25.23 -4.93 13.38
C LEU A 161 26.36 -5.32 14.34
N ALA A 162 27.47 -4.59 14.33
CA ALA A 162 28.56 -4.80 15.30
C ALA A 162 28.10 -4.53 16.75
N ALA A 163 27.26 -3.52 16.98
CA ALA A 163 26.67 -3.27 18.29
C ALA A 163 25.70 -4.38 18.71
N ILE A 164 24.89 -4.88 17.77
CA ILE A 164 23.96 -5.99 18.01
C ILE A 164 24.72 -7.27 18.39
N GLU A 165 25.78 -7.62 17.68
CA GLU A 165 26.62 -8.77 17.99
C GLU A 165 27.26 -8.63 19.37
N LYS A 166 27.84 -7.47 19.67
CA LYS A 166 28.49 -7.20 20.96
C LYS A 166 27.51 -7.27 22.15
N LEU A 167 26.30 -6.76 22.00
CA LEU A 167 25.34 -6.61 23.10
C LEU A 167 24.41 -7.83 23.27
N PHE A 168 24.13 -8.56 22.19
CA PHE A 168 23.12 -9.61 22.16
C PHE A 168 23.63 -10.94 21.57
N GLY A 169 24.85 -10.99 21.04
CA GLY A 169 25.43 -12.21 20.45
C GLY A 169 24.87 -12.58 19.08
N LEU A 170 24.00 -11.75 18.49
CA LEU A 170 23.39 -11.99 17.18
C LEU A 170 24.33 -11.52 16.06
N LYS A 171 24.81 -12.47 15.25
CA LYS A 171 25.80 -12.21 14.20
C LYS A 171 25.17 -11.74 12.90
N ALA A 172 25.91 -10.99 12.11
CA ALA A 172 25.49 -10.63 10.75
C ALA A 172 25.72 -11.79 9.77
N VAL A 173 24.89 -11.88 8.73
CA VAL A 173 25.10 -12.83 7.63
C VAL A 173 26.42 -12.59 6.91
N SER A 174 27.08 -13.66 6.48
CA SER A 174 28.32 -13.60 5.69
C SER A 174 28.14 -12.91 4.32
N THR A 175 26.91 -12.89 3.79
CA THR A 175 26.55 -12.32 2.48
C THR A 175 26.07 -10.87 2.54
N LEU A 176 26.45 -10.12 3.58
CA LEU A 176 25.98 -8.75 3.83
C LEU A 176 26.13 -7.82 2.62
N GLY A 177 27.24 -7.90 1.90
CA GLY A 177 27.48 -7.09 0.70
C GLY A 177 26.44 -7.33 -0.41
N ASN A 178 26.04 -8.58 -0.62
CA ASN A 178 25.04 -8.95 -1.62
C ASN A 178 23.64 -8.48 -1.20
N LYS A 179 23.30 -8.62 0.08
CA LYS A 179 22.01 -8.15 0.63
C LYS A 179 21.86 -6.64 0.61
N LEU A 180 22.97 -5.91 0.60
CA LEU A 180 23.02 -4.45 0.55
C LEU A 180 23.46 -3.91 -0.82
N ALA A 181 23.27 -4.66 -1.90
CA ALA A 181 23.61 -4.20 -3.24
C ALA A 181 22.77 -2.96 -3.64
N LYS A 182 23.41 -1.99 -4.32
CA LYS A 182 22.79 -0.73 -4.81
C LYS A 182 21.82 -0.90 -6.00
N THR A 183 21.37 -2.12 -6.26
CA THR A 183 20.56 -2.48 -7.42
C THR A 183 19.23 -1.72 -7.40
N LYS A 184 18.82 -1.14 -8.55
CA LYS A 184 17.61 -0.32 -8.70
C LYS A 184 17.54 0.97 -7.86
N LEU A 185 18.67 1.46 -7.34
CA LEU A 185 18.76 2.84 -6.83
C LEU A 185 19.07 3.81 -7.97
N LEU A 186 18.42 4.97 -7.94
CA LEU A 186 18.59 6.03 -8.94
C LEU A 186 19.61 7.07 -8.46
N GLU A 187 20.16 7.85 -9.40
CA GLU A 187 20.99 9.04 -9.08
C GLU A 187 20.08 10.27 -8.85
N LEU A 188 19.15 10.14 -7.91
CA LEU A 188 18.19 11.17 -7.51
C LEU A 188 17.99 11.08 -5.98
N PRO A 189 17.47 12.12 -5.32
CA PRO A 189 17.00 12.00 -3.94
C PRO A 189 16.10 10.78 -3.77
N LEU A 190 16.23 10.06 -2.66
CA LEU A 190 15.44 8.86 -2.41
C LEU A 190 13.93 9.15 -2.41
N GLY A 191 13.55 10.32 -1.93
CA GLY A 191 12.19 10.86 -1.96
C GLY A 191 11.62 11.15 -3.35
N GLY A 192 12.44 11.02 -4.40
CA GLY A 192 12.15 11.51 -5.74
C GLY A 192 12.39 13.01 -5.87
N GLU A 193 12.17 13.53 -7.08
CA GLU A 193 12.01 14.98 -7.28
C GLU A 193 10.77 15.45 -6.52
N VAL A 194 10.81 16.65 -5.93
CA VAL A 194 9.63 17.32 -5.38
C VAL A 194 8.68 17.59 -6.55
N ALA A 195 7.84 16.62 -6.89
CA ALA A 195 6.86 16.77 -7.94
C ALA A 195 5.77 17.71 -7.44
N THR A 196 5.67 18.88 -8.06
CA THR A 196 4.61 19.89 -7.85
C THR A 196 3.24 19.42 -8.33
N ASP A 197 3.12 18.24 -8.92
CA ASP A 197 1.84 17.64 -9.30
C ASP A 197 1.54 16.41 -8.44
N LYS A 198 0.40 16.48 -7.75
CA LYS A 198 -0.16 15.37 -6.97
C LYS A 198 -0.34 14.16 -7.92
N LYS A 199 0.64 13.23 -7.94
CA LYS A 199 0.60 11.98 -8.73
C LYS A 199 -0.50 11.00 -8.32
N GLY A 200 -1.22 11.28 -7.24
CA GLY A 200 -2.36 10.49 -6.80
C GLY A 200 -3.68 10.98 -7.41
N PRO A 201 -4.75 10.19 -7.26
CA PRO A 201 -6.05 10.51 -7.86
C PRO A 201 -6.71 11.77 -7.28
N GLY A 202 -6.15 12.44 -6.27
CA GLY A 202 -6.79 13.59 -5.61
C GLY A 202 -7.97 13.21 -4.70
N LEU A 203 -8.29 11.92 -4.61
CA LEU A 203 -9.27 11.32 -3.69
C LEU A 203 -8.55 10.35 -2.74
N ARG A 204 -9.15 10.04 -1.59
CA ARG A 204 -8.62 8.99 -0.71
C ARG A 204 -8.66 7.63 -1.41
N VAL A 205 -7.58 6.87 -1.28
CA VAL A 205 -7.45 5.51 -1.81
C VAL A 205 -7.19 4.56 -0.67
N GLU A 206 -8.07 3.58 -0.50
CA GLU A 206 -8.05 2.68 0.65
C GLU A 206 -8.36 1.23 0.24
N THR A 207 -8.17 0.32 1.20
CA THR A 207 -8.67 -1.04 1.07
C THR A 207 -10.07 -1.16 1.64
N VAL A 208 -10.86 -2.11 1.13
CA VAL A 208 -12.22 -2.37 1.64
C VAL A 208 -12.25 -2.61 3.17
N HIS A 209 -11.18 -3.18 3.72
CA HIS A 209 -11.06 -3.44 5.16
C HIS A 209 -10.96 -2.16 6.01
N GLN A 210 -10.39 -1.08 5.46
CA GLN A 210 -10.16 0.16 6.19
C GLN A 210 -11.44 0.98 6.35
N VAL A 211 -12.32 0.92 5.35
CA VAL A 211 -13.61 1.64 5.36
C VAL A 211 -14.75 0.85 6.00
N LYS A 212 -14.46 -0.26 6.70
CA LYS A 212 -15.49 -1.11 7.31
C LYS A 212 -16.23 -0.33 8.40
N GLY A 213 -17.54 -0.21 8.25
CA GLY A 213 -18.38 0.56 9.19
C GLY A 213 -18.50 2.04 8.86
N GLU A 214 -17.77 2.54 7.86
CA GLU A 214 -18.01 3.86 7.30
C GLU A 214 -19.24 3.84 6.38
N SER A 215 -19.87 4.99 6.22
CA SER A 215 -20.90 5.23 5.22
C SER A 215 -20.39 6.37 4.35
N ILE A 216 -20.31 6.16 3.04
CA ILE A 216 -19.56 7.01 2.11
C ILE A 216 -20.47 7.43 0.96
N GLY A 217 -20.46 8.71 0.59
CA GLY A 217 -21.28 9.25 -0.50
C GLY A 217 -21.04 8.55 -1.83
N ALA A 218 -19.79 8.45 -2.27
CA ALA A 218 -19.41 7.80 -3.53
C ALA A 218 -18.22 6.84 -3.38
N VAL A 219 -18.30 5.67 -4.02
CA VAL A 219 -17.25 4.64 -4.01
C VAL A 219 -16.90 4.23 -5.43
N LEU A 220 -15.63 4.35 -5.81
CA LEU A 220 -15.07 3.71 -7.00
C LEU A 220 -14.30 2.44 -6.59
N TYR A 221 -14.79 1.26 -6.95
CA TYR A 221 -14.10 0.00 -6.66
C TYR A 221 -13.28 -0.49 -7.86
N VAL A 222 -11.95 -0.40 -7.76
CA VAL A 222 -11.03 -0.86 -8.80
C VAL A 222 -10.73 -2.35 -8.62
N ALA A 223 -11.41 -3.17 -9.43
CA ALA A 223 -11.40 -4.61 -9.29
C ALA A 223 -10.50 -5.32 -10.32
N LYS A 224 -10.08 -6.54 -10.01
CA LYS A 224 -9.50 -7.49 -10.99
C LYS A 224 -10.56 -8.53 -11.34
N LYS A 225 -10.38 -9.26 -12.45
CA LYS A 225 -11.31 -10.31 -12.90
C LYS A 225 -11.79 -11.23 -11.76
N PRO A 226 -10.92 -11.82 -10.91
CA PRO A 226 -11.38 -12.70 -9.82
C PRO A 226 -12.28 -12.00 -8.81
N HIS A 227 -12.03 -10.71 -8.50
CA HIS A 227 -12.84 -9.96 -7.56
C HIS A 227 -14.23 -9.63 -8.12
N VAL A 228 -14.33 -9.36 -9.43
CA VAL A 228 -15.61 -9.14 -10.11
C VAL A 228 -16.43 -10.43 -10.14
N GLN A 229 -15.79 -11.55 -10.46
CA GLN A 229 -16.44 -12.87 -10.45
C GLN A 229 -16.93 -13.25 -9.05
N ALA A 230 -16.11 -13.04 -8.02
CA ALA A 230 -16.50 -13.30 -6.63
C ALA A 230 -17.66 -12.39 -6.17
N LEU A 231 -17.64 -11.10 -6.54
CA LEU A 231 -18.74 -10.18 -6.28
C LEU A 231 -20.06 -10.67 -6.90
N LEU A 232 -20.01 -11.11 -8.16
CA LEU A 232 -21.17 -11.64 -8.89
C LEU A 232 -21.66 -13.00 -8.35
N ALA A 233 -20.74 -13.82 -7.84
CA ALA A 233 -21.07 -15.10 -7.19
C ALA A 233 -21.71 -14.93 -5.80
N GLY A 234 -21.74 -13.71 -5.26
CA GLY A 234 -22.37 -13.40 -3.97
C GLY A 234 -21.47 -13.68 -2.76
N THR A 235 -22.05 -13.71 -1.57
CA THR A 235 -21.30 -13.67 -0.29
C THR A 235 -20.90 -15.04 0.26
N ILE A 236 -20.89 -16.08 -0.58
CA ILE A 236 -20.57 -17.45 -0.20
C ILE A 236 -19.11 -17.54 0.27
N ASP A 237 -18.20 -16.95 -0.48
CA ASP A 237 -16.78 -16.89 -0.16
C ASP A 237 -16.36 -15.52 0.42
N GLU A 238 -15.13 -15.47 0.94
CA GLU A 238 -14.56 -14.27 1.55
C GLU A 238 -14.42 -13.12 0.54
N GLU A 239 -14.03 -13.41 -0.70
CA GLU A 239 -13.83 -12.39 -1.74
C GLU A 239 -15.15 -11.72 -2.14
N GLY A 240 -16.22 -12.49 -2.25
CA GLY A 240 -17.57 -12.00 -2.51
C GLY A 240 -18.13 -11.18 -1.34
N ARG A 241 -17.82 -11.55 -0.09
CA ARG A 241 -18.14 -10.71 1.09
C ARG A 241 -17.39 -9.38 1.07
N ILE A 242 -16.12 -9.38 0.68
CA ILE A 242 -15.34 -8.14 0.53
C ILE A 242 -15.98 -7.27 -0.56
N GLY A 243 -16.34 -7.85 -1.70
CA GLY A 243 -17.08 -7.15 -2.75
C GLY A 243 -18.39 -6.55 -2.23
N TYR A 244 -19.19 -7.34 -1.50
CA TYR A 244 -20.44 -6.88 -0.89
C TYR A 244 -20.23 -5.74 0.11
N VAL A 245 -19.18 -5.79 0.93
CA VAL A 245 -18.82 -4.69 1.82
C VAL A 245 -18.54 -3.43 1.01
N ALA A 246 -17.77 -3.52 -0.08
CA ALA A 246 -17.48 -2.37 -0.93
C ALA A 246 -18.75 -1.71 -1.51
N VAL A 247 -19.72 -2.53 -1.96
CA VAL A 247 -21.02 -2.05 -2.46
C VAL A 247 -21.80 -1.33 -1.36
N THR A 248 -21.97 -1.98 -0.20
CA THR A 248 -22.77 -1.44 0.93
C THR A 248 -22.13 -0.26 1.66
N ARG A 249 -20.88 0.13 1.32
CA ARG A 249 -20.29 1.37 1.85
C ARG A 249 -20.83 2.60 1.12
N ALA A 250 -21.23 2.47 -0.13
CA ALA A 250 -21.74 3.58 -0.93
C ALA A 250 -23.18 3.92 -0.52
N ARG A 251 -23.47 5.21 -0.33
CA ARG A 251 -24.83 5.72 -0.15
C ARG A 251 -25.47 6.10 -1.48
N ASN A 252 -24.77 6.91 -2.28
CA ASN A 252 -25.37 7.55 -3.44
C ASN A 252 -24.86 6.92 -4.74
N LEU A 253 -23.55 6.67 -4.82
CA LEU A 253 -22.91 6.14 -6.02
C LEU A 253 -21.94 5.01 -5.70
N PHE A 254 -22.16 3.85 -6.31
CA PHE A 254 -21.15 2.80 -6.43
C PHE A 254 -20.75 2.62 -7.89
N TRP A 255 -19.47 2.78 -8.17
CA TRP A 255 -18.90 2.59 -9.50
C TRP A 255 -17.90 1.44 -9.48
N LEU A 256 -18.18 0.37 -10.22
CA LEU A 256 -17.27 -0.75 -10.40
C LEU A 256 -16.36 -0.55 -11.63
N ALA A 257 -15.05 -0.47 -11.43
CA ALA A 257 -14.09 -0.49 -12.52
C ALA A 257 -13.64 -1.92 -12.83
N VAL A 258 -13.96 -2.37 -14.04
CA VAL A 258 -13.75 -3.74 -14.53
C VAL A 258 -12.61 -3.76 -15.55
N PRO A 259 -11.63 -4.68 -15.45
CA PRO A 259 -10.57 -4.76 -16.45
C PRO A 259 -11.13 -5.03 -17.85
N HIS A 260 -10.71 -4.25 -18.83
CA HIS A 260 -11.12 -4.39 -20.24
C HIS A 260 -10.96 -5.82 -20.78
N SER A 261 -9.93 -6.54 -20.35
CA SER A 261 -9.64 -7.91 -20.77
C SER A 261 -10.75 -8.91 -20.42
N CYS A 262 -11.62 -8.59 -19.47
CA CYS A 262 -12.73 -9.46 -19.03
C CYS A 262 -14.12 -8.83 -19.16
N LEU A 263 -14.21 -7.57 -19.61
CA LEU A 263 -15.49 -6.86 -19.71
C LEU A 263 -16.48 -7.56 -20.64
N LYS A 264 -16.03 -8.04 -21.82
CA LYS A 264 -16.89 -8.74 -22.78
C LYS A 264 -17.53 -10.01 -22.22
N GLU A 265 -16.82 -10.71 -21.35
CA GLU A 265 -17.27 -11.95 -20.71
C GLU A 265 -18.27 -11.65 -19.59
N LEU A 266 -18.01 -10.63 -18.77
CA LEU A 266 -18.77 -10.34 -17.56
C LEU A 266 -19.93 -9.36 -17.76
N ARG A 267 -20.03 -8.71 -18.93
CA ARG A 267 -21.06 -7.69 -19.22
C ARG A 267 -22.47 -8.18 -18.95
N GLY A 268 -22.82 -9.39 -19.42
CA GLY A 268 -24.16 -9.94 -19.24
C GLY A 268 -24.53 -10.12 -17.78
N ASP A 269 -23.58 -10.63 -16.98
CA ASP A 269 -23.78 -10.86 -15.55
C ASP A 269 -23.85 -9.55 -14.76
N LEU A 270 -23.06 -8.54 -15.13
CA LEU A 270 -23.09 -7.20 -14.51
C LEU A 270 -24.43 -6.51 -14.76
N VAL A 271 -24.91 -6.50 -15.99
CA VAL A 271 -26.23 -5.95 -16.33
C VAL A 271 -27.34 -6.74 -15.61
N GLY A 272 -27.22 -8.07 -15.58
CA GLY A 272 -28.15 -8.93 -14.83
C GLY A 272 -28.16 -8.65 -13.31
N ALA A 273 -27.03 -8.20 -12.75
CA ALA A 273 -26.88 -7.81 -11.35
C ALA A 273 -27.31 -6.36 -11.05
N GLY A 274 -27.75 -5.60 -12.06
CA GLY A 274 -28.27 -4.24 -11.91
C GLY A 274 -27.27 -3.11 -12.15
N PHE A 275 -26.08 -3.41 -12.70
CA PHE A 275 -25.11 -2.37 -13.06
C PHE A 275 -25.51 -1.67 -14.37
N GLU A 276 -25.52 -0.33 -14.35
CA GLU A 276 -25.56 0.48 -15.56
C GLU A 276 -24.16 0.51 -16.19
N GLU A 277 -24.05 0.16 -17.48
CA GLU A 277 -22.77 0.18 -18.20
C GLU A 277 -22.48 1.59 -18.73
N LEU A 278 -21.34 2.14 -18.29
CA LEU A 278 -20.80 3.40 -18.79
C LEU A 278 -19.78 3.17 -19.90
N PRO A 279 -19.47 4.20 -20.72
CA PRO A 279 -18.39 4.12 -21.70
C PRO A 279 -17.09 3.67 -21.04
N ALA A 280 -16.36 2.79 -21.72
CA ALA A 280 -15.11 2.27 -21.20
C ALA A 280 -13.94 3.25 -21.46
N PHE A 281 -12.97 3.25 -20.55
CA PHE A 281 -11.87 4.22 -20.51
C PHE A 281 -10.53 3.68 -20.99
#